data_AF-A0A3P7YZF0-F1
#
_entry.id   AF-A0A3P7YZF0-F1
#
_cell.length_a   1.000
_cell.length_b   1.000
_cell.length_c   1.000
_cell.angle_alpha   90.00
_cell.angle_beta   90.00
_cell.angle_gamma   90.00
#
_symmetry.space_group_name_H-M   'P 1'
#
loop_
_entity.id
_entity.type
_entity.pdbx_description
1 polymer ?
#
loop_
_entity_poly.entity_id
_entity_poly.type
_entity_poly.pdbx_seq_one_letter_code
_entity_poly.pdbx_strand_id
1 'polypeptide(L)'
;MTRYRCRFNPYDRAPFRALQIGDESESCARHALTYYRAYVAFSRICHSPQNATTISLRPGTVIFLDNFRIFHARTSFKVFHAPFSIMFSFP
;
A
#
# COMPACT_ATOMS: atom_id res chain seq x y z
N MET A 1 20.07 -13.64 -9.50
CA MET A 1 19.70 -13.10 -8.17
C MET A 1 18.42 -12.29 -8.32
N THR A 2 17.28 -12.90 -8.00
CA THR A 2 15.95 -12.29 -8.24
C THR A 2 15.69 -11.24 -7.18
N ARG A 3 15.63 -9.96 -7.54
CA ARG A 3 15.34 -8.87 -6.59
C ARG A 3 13.85 -8.84 -6.28
N TYR A 4 13.47 -9.10 -5.04
CA TYR A 4 12.10 -8.93 -4.56
C TYR A 4 11.76 -7.42 -4.52
N ARG A 5 10.71 -7.01 -5.23
CA ARG A 5 10.21 -5.63 -5.26
C ARG A 5 8.71 -5.64 -4.96
N CYS A 6 8.28 -4.79 -4.05
CA CYS A 6 6.86 -4.55 -3.81
C CYS A 6 6.38 -3.32 -4.60
N ARG A 7 5.19 -3.42 -5.22
CA ARG A 7 4.53 -2.29 -5.90
C ARG A 7 3.10 -2.21 -5.40
N PHE A 8 2.85 -1.26 -4.52
CA PHE A 8 1.53 -1.04 -3.96
C PHE A 8 1.31 0.46 -3.79
N ASN A 9 0.51 1.02 -4.69
CA ASN A 9 0.02 2.39 -4.61
C ASN A 9 -1.46 2.37 -5.04
N PRO A 10 -2.42 2.39 -4.09
CA PRO A 10 -3.84 2.37 -4.41
C PRO A 10 -4.30 3.51 -5.33
N TYR A 11 -3.64 4.67 -5.28
CA TYR A 11 -4.02 5.85 -6.06
C TYR A 11 -3.59 5.81 -7.53
N ASP A 12 -2.52 5.07 -7.83
CA ASP A 12 -1.94 4.96 -9.18
C ASP A 12 -2.32 3.64 -9.87
N ARG A 13 -3.41 3.01 -9.41
CA ARG A 13 -3.84 1.72 -9.92
C ARG A 13 -4.76 1.90 -11.12
N ALA A 14 -4.28 1.46 -12.30
CA ALA A 14 -5.12 1.34 -13.48
C ALA A 14 -6.30 0.38 -13.27
N PRO A 15 -7.45 0.59 -13.94
CA PRO A 15 -8.58 -0.32 -13.89
C PRO A 15 -8.15 -1.76 -14.19
N PHE A 16 -8.47 -2.68 -13.29
CA PHE A 16 -8.14 -4.09 -13.48
C PHE A 16 -9.06 -4.66 -14.56
N ARG A 17 -8.49 -5.22 -15.63
CA ARG A 17 -9.26 -5.83 -16.73
C ARG A 17 -9.80 -7.20 -16.30
N ALA A 18 -10.81 -7.18 -15.45
CA ALA A 18 -11.41 -8.37 -14.83
C ALA A 18 -12.36 -9.13 -15.76
N LEU A 19 -12.97 -8.43 -16.72
CA LEU A 19 -14.03 -8.95 -17.57
C LEU A 19 -13.49 -9.16 -18.98
N GLN A 20 -13.42 -10.42 -19.40
CA GLN A 20 -13.21 -10.81 -20.78
C GLN A 20 -14.54 -11.30 -21.35
N ILE A 21 -14.81 -10.99 -22.61
CA ILE A 21 -16.02 -11.44 -23.31
C ILE A 21 -15.68 -12.77 -23.99
N GLY A 22 -16.45 -13.82 -23.72
CA GLY A 22 -16.26 -15.16 -24.28
C GLY A 22 -16.44 -16.27 -23.22
N ASP A 23 -16.16 -17.51 -23.63
CA ASP A 23 -16.39 -18.71 -22.81
C ASP A 23 -15.55 -18.73 -21.51
N GLU A 24 -14.42 -18.03 -21.48
CA GLU A 24 -13.51 -17.91 -20.32
C GLU A 24 -13.92 -16.82 -19.31
N SER A 25 -15.05 -16.15 -19.51
CA SER A 25 -15.51 -15.03 -18.69
C SER A 25 -15.68 -15.42 -17.21
N GLU A 26 -16.24 -16.59 -16.93
CA GLU A 26 -16.47 -17.06 -15.55
C GLU A 26 -15.14 -17.34 -14.81
N SER A 27 -14.16 -17.92 -15.51
CA SER A 27 -12.81 -18.17 -14.97
C SER A 27 -12.08 -16.86 -14.66
N CYS A 28 -12.14 -15.89 -15.59
CA CYS A 28 -11.56 -14.56 -15.40
C CYS A 28 -12.18 -13.83 -14.19
N ALA A 29 -13.50 -13.91 -14.03
CA ALA A 29 -14.19 -13.31 -12.88
C ALA A 29 -13.75 -13.94 -11.55
N ARG A 30 -13.58 -15.27 -11.49
CA ARG A 30 -13.08 -15.97 -10.29
C ARG A 30 -11.64 -15.58 -9.94
N HIS A 31 -10.76 -15.45 -10.92
CA HIS A 31 -9.40 -14.96 -10.69
C HIS A 31 -9.38 -13.51 -10.20
N ALA A 32 -10.20 -12.64 -10.78
CA ALA A 32 -10.32 -11.26 -10.32
C ALA A 32 -10.79 -11.19 -8.86
N LEU A 33 -11.80 -11.98 -8.49
CA LEU A 33 -12.29 -12.06 -7.11
C LEU A 33 -11.19 -12.52 -6.15
N THR A 34 -10.44 -13.55 -6.52
CA THR A 34 -9.33 -14.09 -5.73
C THR A 34 -8.23 -13.05 -5.55
N TYR A 35 -7.87 -12.34 -6.62
CA TYR A 35 -6.92 -11.23 -6.57
C TYR A 35 -7.38 -10.15 -5.58
N TYR A 36 -8.65 -9.69 -5.66
CA TYR A 36 -9.12 -8.63 -4.77
C TYR A 36 -9.20 -9.07 -3.31
N ARG A 37 -9.55 -10.34 -3.04
CA ARG A 37 -9.49 -10.90 -1.68
C ARG A 37 -8.07 -10.86 -1.12
N ALA A 38 -7.08 -11.30 -1.90
CA ALA A 38 -5.67 -11.24 -1.50
C ALA A 38 -5.19 -9.79 -1.34
N TYR A 39 -5.58 -8.89 -2.25
CA TYR A 39 -5.23 -7.46 -2.20
C TYR A 39 -5.77 -6.78 -0.94
N VAL A 40 -7.01 -7.09 -0.54
CA VAL A 40 -7.60 -6.56 0.70
C VAL A 40 -6.87 -7.11 1.92
N ALA A 41 -6.56 -8.41 1.95
CA ALA A 41 -5.79 -9.01 3.04
C ALA A 41 -4.40 -8.36 3.17
N PHE A 42 -3.70 -8.18 2.06
CA PHE A 42 -2.41 -7.50 2.03
C PHE A 42 -2.52 -6.04 2.49
N SER A 43 -3.52 -5.31 2.00
CA SER A 43 -3.78 -3.93 2.43
C SER A 43 -4.00 -3.83 3.93
N ARG A 44 -4.73 -4.78 4.54
CA ARG A 44 -4.94 -4.81 6.01
C ARG A 44 -3.62 -5.00 6.77
N ILE A 45 -2.73 -5.85 6.27
CA ILE A 45 -1.40 -6.05 6.88
C ILE A 45 -0.57 -4.77 6.78
N CYS A 46 -0.57 -4.10 5.61
CA CYS A 46 0.15 -2.85 5.41
C CYS A 46 -0.39 -1.69 6.26
N HIS A 47 -1.68 -1.68 6.60
CA HIS A 47 -2.27 -0.62 7.43
C HIS A 47 -2.41 -1.01 8.91
N SER A 48 -1.89 -2.16 9.32
CA SER A 48 -1.87 -2.57 10.72
C SER A 48 -0.90 -1.68 11.50
N PRO A 49 -1.34 -1.03 12.59
CA PRO A 49 -0.47 -0.17 13.40
C PRO A 49 0.67 -0.95 14.09
N GLN A 50 0.52 -2.26 14.26
CA GLN A 50 1.55 -3.14 14.79
C GLN A 50 2.74 -3.31 13.83
N ASN A 51 2.48 -3.19 12.53
CA ASN A 51 3.51 -3.24 11.48
C ASN A 51 4.02 -1.83 11.12
N ALA A 52 3.60 -0.82 11.87
CA ALA A 52 3.84 0.57 11.55
C ALA A 52 4.83 1.24 12.52
N THR A 53 5.77 2.03 11.98
CA THR A 53 6.64 2.92 12.75
C THR A 53 6.30 4.37 12.44
N THR A 54 5.95 5.12 13.47
CA THR A 54 5.56 6.53 13.32
C THR A 54 6.69 7.46 13.75
N ILE A 55 7.17 8.31 12.85
CA ILE A 55 8.18 9.33 13.16
C ILE A 55 7.64 10.73 12.91
N SER A 56 8.10 11.70 13.69
CA SER A 56 7.76 13.09 13.46
C SER A 56 8.94 13.87 12.87
N LEU A 57 8.77 14.40 11.66
CA LEU A 57 9.81 15.21 11.02
C LEU A 57 9.78 16.63 11.58
N ARG A 58 10.95 17.10 12.04
CA ARG A 58 11.18 18.49 12.41
C ARG A 58 11.79 19.24 11.22
N PRO A 59 11.65 20.57 11.13
CA PRO A 59 12.34 21.36 10.12
C PRO A 59 13.85 21.02 10.08
N GLY A 60 14.38 20.77 8.88
CA GLY A 60 15.76 20.32 8.68
C GLY A 60 16.00 18.80 8.78
N THR A 61 14.98 18.00 9.11
CA THR A 61 15.10 16.52 9.14
C THR A 61 14.90 15.92 7.76
N VAL A 62 15.78 15.01 7.35
CA VAL A 62 15.71 14.26 6.08
C VAL A 62 15.66 12.76 6.38
N ILE A 63 14.84 12.02 5.62
CA ILE A 63 14.76 10.56 5.70
C ILE A 63 15.03 9.94 4.33
N PHE A 64 15.71 8.81 4.33
CA PHE A 64 15.98 8.00 3.14
C PHE A 64 15.31 6.65 3.30
N LEU A 65 14.55 6.24 2.29
CA LEU A 65 13.76 5.01 2.31
C LEU A 65 14.04 4.20 1.04
N ASP A 66 14.15 2.88 1.19
CA ASP A 66 14.15 1.98 0.04
C ASP A 66 12.71 1.82 -0.50
N ASN A 67 12.42 2.53 -1.59
CA ASN A 67 11.10 2.55 -2.22
C ASN A 67 10.68 1.20 -2.86
N PHE A 68 11.59 0.22 -2.95
CA PHE A 68 11.23 -1.12 -3.44
C PHE A 68 10.74 -2.05 -2.33
N ARG A 69 10.90 -1.63 -1.07
CA ARG A 69 10.65 -2.48 0.10
C ARG A 69 9.76 -1.81 1.16
N ILE A 70 9.93 -0.52 1.39
CA ILE A 70 9.28 0.20 2.49
C ILE A 70 8.10 1.02 1.96
N PHE A 71 6.93 0.82 2.55
CA PHE A 71 5.79 1.69 2.34
C PHE A 71 5.83 2.87 3.30
N HIS A 72 5.43 4.04 2.80
CA HIS A 72 5.40 5.27 3.58
C HIS A 72 4.10 6.01 3.34
N ALA A 73 3.54 6.56 4.42
CA ALA A 73 2.36 7.39 4.40
C ALA A 73 2.49 8.52 5.43
N ARG A 74 1.58 9.49 5.37
CA ARG A 74 1.47 10.57 6.35
C ARG A 74 0.11 10.51 7.02
N THR A 75 0.07 10.79 8.33
CA THR A 75 -1.21 11.02 9.01
C THR A 75 -1.84 12.31 8.51
N SER A 76 -3.17 12.37 8.49
CA SER A 76 -3.88 13.63 8.21
C SER A 76 -3.55 14.67 9.29
N PHE A 77 -3.57 15.95 8.89
CA PHE A 77 -3.34 17.05 9.83
C PHE A 77 -4.54 17.18 10.77
N LYS A 78 -4.29 17.15 12.08
CA LYS A 78 -5.27 17.53 13.10
C LYS A 78 -4.97 18.98 13.49
N VAL A 79 -5.94 19.87 13.27
CA VAL A 79 -5.77 21.34 13.43
C VAL A 79 -5.55 21.77 14.89
N PHE A 80 -5.74 20.87 15.86
CA PHE A 80 -5.48 21.12 17.27
C PHE A 80 -4.22 20.36 17.72
N HIS A 81 -3.11 21.10 17.87
CA HIS A 81 -1.77 20.66 18.31
C HIS A 81 -0.97 19.74 17.36
N ALA A 82 0.10 20.31 16.77
CA ALA A 82 1.15 19.61 16.01
C ALA A 82 1.88 18.54 16.89
N PRO A 83 2.41 17.42 16.33
CA PRO A 83 3.37 17.42 15.24
C PRO A 83 3.11 16.40 14.09
N PHE A 84 3.67 16.67 12.92
CA PHE A 84 3.54 15.87 11.69
C PHE A 84 4.10 14.46 11.88
N SER A 85 3.35 13.41 11.54
CA SER A 85 3.75 12.02 11.76
C SER A 85 3.74 11.22 10.44
N ILE A 86 4.89 10.66 10.07
CA ILE A 86 5.05 9.73 8.95
C ILE A 86 4.92 8.32 9.51
N MET A 87 3.98 7.56 8.96
CA MET A 87 3.75 6.16 9.29
C MET A 87 4.47 5.30 8.23
N PHE A 88 5.51 4.58 8.65
CA PHE A 88 6.16 3.56 7.84
C PHE A 88 5.48 2.24 8.11
N SER A 89 5.19 1.46 7.08
CA SER A 89 4.73 0.08 7.26
C SER A 89 5.78 -0.86 6.71
N PHE A 90 6.23 -1.79 7.54
CA PHE A 90 7.19 -2.82 7.16
C PHE A 90 6.43 -4.12 6.81
N PRO A 91 6.75 -4.77 5.67
CA PRO A 91 6.27 -6.12 5.38
C PRO A 91 7.03 -7.19 6.18
#